data_AF-X1HVI3-F1
#
_entry.id   AF-X1HVI3-F1
#
_cell.length_a   1.000
_cell.length_b   1.000
_cell.length_c   1.000
_cell.angle_alpha   90.00
_cell.angle_beta   90.00
_cell.angle_gamma   90.00
#
_symmetry.space_group_name_H-M   'P 1'
#
loop_
_entity.id
_entity.type
_entity.pdbx_description
1 polymer ?
#
loop_
_entity_poly.entity_id
_entity_poly.type
_entity_poly.pdbx_seq_one_letter_code
_entity_poly.pdbx_strand_id
1 'polypeptide(L)'
;MFNPILKSRKSIYFYILAWTFVSAIHAGILFFFYKNEPVFAIVDAIVFNAIFGSLGIGLWYPVRYIKNEQVNPAYLILNHVVVAFLCITLWLSVGYFVLNVIIGDSQEYMNFFNLSIPWRITSGVFI
;
A
#
# COMPACT_ATOMS: atom_id res chain seq x y z
N MET A 1 -21.40 -1.54 12.67
CA MET A 1 -20.33 -2.20 13.47
C MET A 1 -19.07 -1.36 13.34
N PHE A 2 -18.24 -1.22 14.38
CA PHE A 2 -17.01 -0.42 14.27
C PHE A 2 -15.84 -1.29 13.79
N ASN A 3 -15.01 -0.75 12.90
CA ASN A 3 -13.74 -1.38 12.53
C ASN A 3 -12.90 -1.53 13.82
N PRO A 4 -12.38 -2.73 14.16
CA PRO A 4 -11.61 -2.99 15.37
C PRO A 4 -10.36 -2.13 15.45
N ILE A 5 -9.76 -1.77 14.30
CA ILE A 5 -8.61 -0.87 14.23
C ILE A 5 -9.00 0.53 14.74
N LEU A 6 -10.20 0.99 14.41
CA LEU A 6 -10.74 2.30 14.80
C LEU A 6 -11.48 2.27 16.15
N LYS A 7 -11.56 1.10 16.81
CA LYS A 7 -12.32 0.92 18.05
C LYS A 7 -11.68 1.60 19.25
N SER A 8 -10.36 1.74 19.28
CA SER A 8 -9.65 2.36 20.41
C SER A 8 -8.42 3.14 19.97
N ARG A 9 -8.09 4.22 20.70
CA ARG A 9 -6.87 5.00 20.47
C ARG A 9 -5.61 4.13 20.52
N LYS A 10 -5.59 3.13 21.41
CA LYS A 10 -4.48 2.16 21.53
C LYS A 10 -4.33 1.33 20.25
N SER A 11 -5.42 0.86 19.66
CA SER A 11 -5.38 0.10 18.40
C SER A 11 -4.91 0.94 17.22
N ILE A 12 -5.37 2.20 17.14
CA ILE A 12 -4.91 3.15 16.12
C ILE A 12 -3.41 3.41 16.29
N TYR A 13 -2.93 3.61 17.53
CA TYR A 13 -1.52 3.81 17.81
C TYR A 13 -0.66 2.63 17.33
N PHE A 14 -1.01 1.39 17.66
CA PHE A 14 -0.28 0.22 17.18
C PHE A 14 -0.33 0.08 15.66
N TYR A 15 -1.45 0.43 15.04
CA TYR A 15 -1.59 0.40 13.59
C TYR A 15 -0.65 1.40 12.91
N ILE A 16 -0.64 2.64 13.38
CA ILE A 16 0.28 3.68 12.89
C ILE A 16 1.74 3.26 13.13
N LEU A 17 2.05 2.74 14.31
CA LEU A 17 3.41 2.29 14.65
C LEU A 17 3.90 1.19 13.71
N ALA A 18 3.03 0.23 13.38
CA ALA A 18 3.35 -0.83 12.41
C ALA A 18 3.65 -0.24 11.03
N TRP A 19 2.81 0.67 10.52
CA TRP A 19 3.05 1.29 9.21
C TRP A 19 4.26 2.22 9.19
N THR A 20 4.57 2.90 10.29
CA THR A 20 5.82 3.67 10.43
C THR A 20 7.03 2.75 10.32
N PHE A 21 7.00 1.58 10.98
CA PHE A 21 8.09 0.60 10.89
C PHE A 21 8.26 0.05 9.46
N VAL A 22 7.16 -0.32 8.79
CA VAL A 22 7.19 -0.76 7.39
C VAL A 22 7.73 0.36 6.48
N SER A 23 7.32 1.61 6.71
CA SER A 23 7.80 2.77 5.95
C SER A 23 9.31 2.99 6.13
N ALA A 24 9.84 2.82 7.34
CA ALA A 24 11.27 2.95 7.61
C ALA A 24 12.08 1.87 6.86
N ILE A 25 11.59 0.63 6.85
CA ILE A 25 12.22 -0.45 6.08
C ILE A 25 12.18 -0.15 4.59
N HIS A 26 11.02 0.27 4.06
CA HIS A 26 10.87 0.61 2.66
C HIS A 26 11.81 1.76 2.25
N ALA A 27 11.87 2.84 3.02
CA ALA A 27 12.80 3.95 2.77
C ALA A 27 14.27 3.48 2.81
N GLY A 28 14.62 2.61 3.76
CA GLY A 28 15.95 2.01 3.84
C GLY A 28 16.30 1.19 2.60
N ILE A 29 15.36 0.40 2.09
CA ILE A 29 15.58 -0.37 0.84
C ILE A 29 15.86 0.57 -0.32
N LEU A 30 15.06 1.63 -0.49
CA LEU A 30 15.22 2.60 -1.56
C LEU A 30 16.55 3.36 -1.47
N PHE A 31 16.94 3.76 -0.27
CA PHE A 31 18.19 4.47 -0.04
C PHE A 31 19.42 3.57 -0.23
N PHE A 32 19.48 2.40 0.42
CA PHE A 32 20.70 1.57 0.43
C PHE A 32 20.87 0.72 -0.83
N PHE A 33 19.79 0.18 -1.42
CA PHE A 33 19.87 -0.74 -2.55
C PHE A 33 19.65 -0.04 -3.90
N TYR A 34 18.68 0.88 -3.96
CA TYR A 34 18.37 1.61 -5.18
C TYR A 34 19.14 2.93 -5.32
N LYS A 35 19.90 3.32 -4.29
CA LYS A 35 20.72 4.54 -4.26
C LYS A 35 19.92 5.80 -4.55
N ASN A 36 18.63 5.81 -4.23
CA ASN A 36 17.79 6.99 -4.37
C ASN A 36 18.24 8.07 -3.38
N GLU A 37 18.03 9.33 -3.76
CA GLU A 37 18.21 10.47 -2.86
C GLU A 37 17.33 10.27 -1.58
N PRO A 38 17.88 10.54 -0.38
CA PRO A 38 17.20 10.27 0.89
C PRO A 38 15.80 10.86 1.02
N VAL A 39 15.58 12.11 0.57
CA VAL A 39 14.27 12.76 0.62
C VAL A 39 13.29 12.02 -0.28
N PHE A 40 13.68 11.66 -1.51
CA PHE A 40 12.83 10.87 -2.40
C PHE A 40 12.48 9.50 -1.81
N ALA A 41 13.44 8.80 -1.21
CA ALA A 41 13.21 7.50 -0.58
C ALA A 41 12.22 7.58 0.59
N ILE A 42 12.34 8.61 1.43
CA ILE A 42 11.44 8.83 2.58
C ILE A 42 10.04 9.20 2.12
N VAL A 43 9.92 10.15 1.18
CA VAL A 43 8.63 10.61 0.66
C VAL A 43 7.90 9.47 -0.04
N ASP A 44 8.58 8.71 -0.90
CA ASP A 44 8.02 7.55 -1.58
C ASP A 44 7.50 6.51 -0.61
N ALA A 45 8.32 6.15 0.39
CA ALA A 45 7.95 5.16 1.38
C ALA A 45 6.75 5.58 2.22
N ILE A 46 6.70 6.83 2.68
CA ILE A 46 5.57 7.36 3.47
C ILE A 46 4.30 7.36 2.64
N VAL A 47 4.33 7.89 1.41
CA VAL A 47 3.14 8.00 0.56
C VAL A 47 2.54 6.62 0.29
N PHE A 48 3.35 5.68 -0.20
CA PHE A 48 2.85 4.37 -0.58
C PHE A 48 2.36 3.55 0.62
N ASN A 49 3.05 3.60 1.76
CA ASN A 49 2.61 2.87 2.96
C ASN A 49 1.39 3.52 3.63
N ALA A 50 1.26 4.84 3.61
CA ALA A 50 0.07 5.52 4.15
C ALA A 50 -1.18 5.18 3.34
N ILE A 51 -1.07 5.14 2.00
CA ILE A 51 -2.18 4.72 1.13
C ILE A 51 -2.52 3.25 1.42
N PHE A 52 -1.54 2.36 1.47
CA PHE A 52 -1.79 0.94 1.72
C PHE A 52 -2.40 0.67 3.10
N GLY A 53 -1.91 1.36 4.14
CA GLY A 53 -2.52 1.31 5.47
C GLY A 53 -3.95 1.83 5.50
N SER A 54 -4.25 2.88 4.72
CA SER A 54 -5.63 3.37 4.60
C SER A 54 -6.54 2.33 3.92
N LEU A 55 -6.05 1.68 2.86
CA LEU A 55 -6.77 0.60 2.17
C LEU A 55 -7.00 -0.60 3.09
N GLY A 56 -6.02 -0.98 3.91
CA GLY A 56 -6.15 -2.08 4.88
C GLY A 56 -7.29 -1.87 5.88
N ILE A 57 -7.54 -0.63 6.31
CA ILE A 57 -8.70 -0.30 7.14
C ILE A 57 -10.01 -0.52 6.37
N GLY A 58 -10.07 -0.12 5.09
CA GLY A 58 -11.26 -0.33 4.24
C GLY A 58 -11.55 -1.79 3.93
N LEU A 59 -10.50 -2.58 3.66
CA LEU A 59 -10.59 -4.01 3.32
C LEU A 59 -11.06 -4.91 4.46
N TRP A 60 -11.02 -4.42 5.70
CA TRP A 60 -11.51 -5.18 6.84
C TRP A 60 -12.98 -5.64 6.69
N TYR A 61 -13.83 -4.79 6.11
CA TYR A 61 -15.24 -5.12 5.88
C TYR A 61 -15.42 -6.30 4.91
N PRO A 62 -15.01 -6.21 3.63
CA PRO A 62 -15.22 -7.30 2.67
C PRO A 62 -14.62 -8.62 3.15
N VAL A 63 -13.43 -8.61 3.75
CA VAL A 63 -12.78 -9.83 4.28
C VAL A 63 -13.62 -10.48 5.40
N ARG A 64 -14.26 -9.68 6.25
CA ARG A 64 -15.08 -10.21 7.34
C ARG A 64 -16.37 -10.86 6.84
N TYR A 65 -17.02 -10.28 5.84
CA TYR A 65 -18.33 -10.73 5.38
C TYR A 65 -18.28 -11.85 4.33
N ILE A 66 -17.15 -12.03 3.63
CA ILE A 66 -16.94 -13.13 2.64
C ILE A 66 -16.98 -14.53 3.29
N LYS A 67 -16.76 -14.67 4.60
CA LYS A 67 -16.63 -15.97 5.29
C LYS A 67 -17.93 -16.76 5.53
N ASN A 68 -19.10 -16.16 5.33
CA ASN A 68 -20.34 -16.72 5.87
C ASN A 68 -21.20 -17.53 4.88
N GLU A 69 -20.80 -17.66 3.62
CA GLU A 69 -21.58 -18.39 2.62
C GLU A 69 -20.82 -19.63 2.13
N GLN A 70 -21.53 -20.70 1.79
CA GLN A 70 -20.98 -21.90 1.15
C GLN A 70 -20.61 -21.59 -0.31
N VAL A 71 -19.64 -20.70 -0.49
CA VAL A 71 -19.29 -20.16 -1.79
C VAL A 71 -18.37 -21.14 -2.52
N ASN A 72 -18.67 -21.38 -3.81
CA ASN A 72 -17.82 -22.17 -4.69
C ASN A 72 -16.35 -21.67 -4.63
N PRO A 73 -15.35 -22.54 -4.41
CA PRO A 73 -13.94 -22.16 -4.35
C PRO A 73 -13.45 -21.30 -5.52
N ALA A 74 -13.96 -21.54 -6.74
CA ALA A 74 -13.61 -20.75 -7.91
C ALA A 74 -14.10 -19.29 -7.80
N TYR A 75 -15.30 -19.08 -7.25
CA TYR A 75 -15.86 -17.75 -7.03
C TYR A 75 -15.14 -17.01 -5.89
N LEU A 76 -14.69 -17.75 -4.86
CA LEU A 76 -13.84 -17.19 -3.82
C LEU A 76 -12.50 -16.67 -4.37
N ILE A 77 -11.83 -17.47 -5.21
CA ILE A 77 -10.57 -17.07 -5.87
C ILE A 77 -10.81 -15.83 -6.75
N LEU A 78 -11.86 -15.85 -7.57
CA LEU A 78 -12.18 -14.73 -8.47
C LEU A 78 -12.44 -13.43 -7.69
N ASN A 79 -13.16 -13.49 -6.57
CA ASN A 79 -13.37 -12.32 -5.72
C ASN A 79 -12.06 -11.77 -5.15
N HIS A 80 -11.15 -12.65 -4.68
CA HIS A 80 -9.85 -12.20 -4.19
C HIS A 80 -8.99 -11.57 -5.30
N VAL A 81 -9.00 -12.14 -6.50
CA VAL A 81 -8.28 -11.58 -7.66
C VAL A 81 -8.83 -10.19 -8.03
N VAL A 82 -10.16 -10.03 -8.08
CA VAL A 82 -10.78 -8.74 -8.38
C VAL A 82 -10.46 -7.71 -7.31
N VAL A 83 -10.55 -8.07 -6.02
CA VAL A 83 -10.21 -7.16 -4.91
C VAL A 83 -8.73 -6.78 -4.96
N ALA A 84 -7.82 -7.73 -5.18
CA ALA A 84 -6.39 -7.47 -5.30
C ALA A 84 -6.10 -6.52 -6.48
N PHE A 85 -6.70 -6.78 -7.64
CA PHE A 85 -6.55 -5.92 -8.82
C PHE A 85 -7.01 -4.49 -8.56
N LEU A 86 -8.18 -4.31 -7.94
CA LEU A 86 -8.71 -2.99 -7.58
C LEU A 86 -7.80 -2.27 -6.57
N CYS A 87 -7.32 -2.99 -5.55
CA CYS A 87 -6.42 -2.43 -4.54
C CYS A 87 -5.09 -1.97 -5.13
N ILE A 88 -4.44 -2.82 -5.93
CA ILE A 88 -3.15 -2.48 -6.55
C ILE A 88 -3.32 -1.31 -7.51
N THR A 89 -4.37 -1.31 -8.33
CA THR A 89 -4.64 -0.22 -9.28
C THR A 89 -4.87 1.10 -8.55
N LEU A 90 -5.69 1.10 -7.50
CA LEU A 90 -5.97 2.29 -6.70
C LEU A 90 -4.71 2.77 -5.97
N TRP A 91 -3.97 1.86 -5.34
CA TRP A 91 -2.75 2.15 -4.62
C TRP A 91 -1.68 2.78 -5.50
N LEU A 92 -1.42 2.19 -6.68
CA LEU A 92 -0.45 2.72 -7.64
C LEU A 92 -0.88 4.06 -8.23
N SER A 93 -2.16 4.18 -8.61
CA SER A 93 -2.66 5.41 -9.22
C SER A 93 -2.62 6.58 -8.23
N VAL A 94 -3.13 6.38 -7.01
CA VAL A 94 -3.13 7.42 -5.97
C VAL A 94 -1.69 7.74 -5.58
N GLY A 95 -0.82 6.73 -5.42
CA GLY A 95 0.60 6.95 -5.11
C GLY A 95 1.29 7.79 -6.17
N TYR A 96 1.09 7.46 -7.45
CA TYR A 96 1.62 8.22 -8.58
C TYR A 96 1.17 9.68 -8.54
N PHE A 97 -0.14 9.94 -8.43
CA PHE A 97 -0.66 11.32 -8.43
C PHE A 97 -0.13 12.13 -7.25
N VAL A 98 -0.09 11.54 -6.05
CA VAL A 98 0.45 12.22 -4.86
C VAL A 98 1.93 12.55 -5.05
N LEU A 99 2.74 11.61 -5.53
CA LEU A 99 4.17 11.84 -5.73
C LEU A 99 4.47 12.81 -6.85
N ASN A 100 3.68 12.78 -7.93
CA ASN A 100 3.78 13.75 -9.02
C ASN A 100 3.51 15.18 -8.54
N VAL A 101 2.63 15.37 -7.56
CA VAL A 101 2.38 16.69 -6.94
C VAL A 101 3.53 17.14 -6.03
N ILE A 102 4.18 16.22 -5.31
CA ILE A 102 5.20 16.57 -4.30
C ILE A 102 6.60 16.69 -4.92
N ILE A 103 6.98 15.77 -5.80
CA ILE A 103 8.35 15.63 -6.35
C ILE A 103 8.37 15.35 -7.87
N GLY A 104 7.28 15.63 -8.59
CA GLY A 104 7.15 15.34 -10.03
C GLY A 104 8.13 16.10 -10.94
N ASP A 105 8.69 17.22 -10.48
CA ASP A 105 9.70 17.99 -11.24
C ASP A 105 11.04 17.26 -11.36
N SER A 106 11.29 16.23 -10.54
CA SER A 106 12.51 15.43 -10.57
C SER A 106 12.45 14.34 -11.65
N GLN A 107 13.14 14.57 -12.77
CA GLN A 107 13.24 13.58 -13.84
C GLN A 107 13.88 12.27 -13.35
N GLU A 108 14.84 12.35 -12.42
CA GLU A 108 15.49 11.18 -11.81
C GLU A 108 14.47 10.31 -11.08
N TYR A 109 13.65 10.93 -10.22
CA TYR A 109 12.62 10.22 -9.48
C TYR A 109 11.55 9.64 -10.40
N MET A 110 11.08 10.40 -11.40
CA MET A 110 10.05 9.91 -12.32
C MET A 110 10.55 8.74 -13.18
N ASN A 111 11.83 8.73 -13.55
CA ASN A 111 12.45 7.59 -14.23
C ASN A 111 12.51 6.36 -13.31
N PHE A 112 12.95 6.54 -12.06
CA PHE A 112 12.93 5.49 -11.05
C PHE A 112 11.51 4.94 -10.85
N PHE A 113 10.52 5.82 -10.73
CA PHE A 113 9.11 5.44 -10.54
C PHE A 113 8.64 4.53 -11.68
N ASN A 114 8.86 4.92 -12.95
CA ASN A 114 8.40 4.14 -14.08
C ASN A 114 9.08 2.76 -14.16
N LEU A 115 10.39 2.68 -13.88
CA LEU A 115 11.12 1.42 -13.80
C LEU A 115 10.67 0.56 -12.60
N SER A 116 10.10 1.21 -11.58
CA SER A 116 9.68 0.56 -10.34
C SER A 116 8.31 -0.12 -10.42
N ILE A 117 7.47 0.23 -11.40
CA ILE A 117 6.09 -0.27 -11.52
C ILE A 117 6.01 -1.80 -11.45
N PRO A 118 6.82 -2.60 -12.20
CA PRO A 118 6.71 -4.06 -12.18
C PRO A 118 6.99 -4.68 -10.80
N TRP A 119 7.99 -4.17 -10.07
CA TRP A 119 8.29 -4.69 -8.74
C TRP A 119 7.26 -4.25 -7.71
N ARG A 120 6.69 -3.04 -7.86
CA ARG A 120 5.58 -2.57 -6.99
C ARG A 120 4.33 -3.41 -7.17
N ILE A 121 3.97 -3.77 -8.41
CA ILE A 121 2.86 -4.69 -8.66
C ILE A 121 3.14 -6.03 -7.97
N THR A 122 4.34 -6.58 -8.14
CA THR A 122 4.74 -7.84 -7.50
C THR A 122 4.62 -7.75 -5.97
N SER A 123 5.16 -6.71 -5.34
CA SER A 123 5.09 -6.55 -3.89
C SER A 123 3.66 -6.32 -3.39
N GLY A 124 2.84 -5.55 -4.12
CA GLY A 124 1.44 -5.30 -3.78
C GLY A 124 0.52 -6.52 -3.89
N VAL A 125 0.93 -7.58 -4.61
CA VAL A 125 0.22 -8.87 -4.61
C VAL A 125 0.53 -9.70 -3.36
N PHE A 126 1.74 -9.57 -2.81
CA PHE A 126 2.22 -10.38 -1.68
C PHE A 126 2.03 -9.74 -0.31
N ILE A 127 1.81 -8.42 -0.24
CA ILE A 127 1.54 -7.63 0.98
C ILE A 127 0.03 -7.49 1.19
#